data_AF-A0A7Z9WMD0-F1
#
_entry.id   AF-A0A7Z9WMD0-F1
#
_cell.length_a   1.000
_cell.length_b   1.000
_cell.length_c   1.000
_cell.angle_alpha   90.00
_cell.angle_beta   90.00
_cell.angle_gamma   90.00
#
_symmetry.space_group_name_H-M   'P 1'
#
loop_
_entity.id
_entity.type
_entity.pdbx_description
1 polymer ?
#
loop_
_entity_poly.entity_id
_entity_poly.type
_entity_poly.pdbx_seq_one_letter_code
_entity_poly.pdbx_strand_id
1 'polypeptide(L)' 'VIGISEIDGVKYLLADESWLLIRPSGTEPVLRVYAEARSPEGVEHLLEFGETLAAIM' A
#
# COMPACT_ATOMS: atom_id res chain seq x y z
N VAL A 1 12.33 -0.38 1.70
CA VAL A 1 11.52 -1.61 1.73
C VAL A 1 12.40 -2.73 2.25
N ILE A 2 11.98 -3.42 3.31
CA ILE A 2 12.71 -4.57 3.90
C ILE A 2 12.09 -5.92 3.53
N GLY A 3 10.86 -5.92 2.99
CA GLY A 3 10.19 -7.12 2.52
C GLY A 3 9.05 -6.80 1.58
N ILE A 4 8.72 -7.77 0.72
CA ILE A 4 7.60 -7.70 -0.23
C ILE A 4 6.83 -9.02 -0.14
N SER A 5 5.50 -8.94 -0.13
CA SER A 5 4.61 -10.10 -0.26
C SER A 5 3.65 -9.88 -1.43
N GLU A 6 3.47 -10.91 -2.26
CA GLU A 6 2.65 -10.88 -3.49
C GLU A 6 1.42 -11.79 -3.41
N ILE A 7 1.07 -12.27 -2.21
CA ILE A 7 0.00 -13.26 -2.03
C ILE A 7 -1.38 -12.69 -2.41
N ASP A 8 -1.62 -11.41 -2.15
CA ASP A 8 -2.92 -10.77 -2.38
C ASP A 8 -2.75 -9.27 -2.69
N GLY A 9 -2.31 -8.99 -3.91
CA GLY A 9 -1.73 -7.71 -4.30
C GLY A 9 -0.27 -7.61 -3.86
N VAL A 10 0.28 -6.39 -3.85
CA VAL A 10 1.68 -6.15 -3.48
C VAL A 10 1.73 -5.42 -2.14
N LYS A 11 2.24 -6.12 -1.12
CA LYS A 11 2.47 -5.56 0.22
C LYS A 11 3.94 -5.25 0.42
N TYR A 12 4.27 -3.98 0.65
CA TYR A 12 5.59 -3.49 1.01
C TYR A 12 5.70 -3.37 2.53
N LEU A 13 6.73 -3.98 3.10
CA LEU A 13 7.10 -3.84 4.52
C LEU A 13 8.27 -2.87 4.64
N LEU A 14 8.16 -1.89 5.53
CA LEU A 14 9.17 -0.85 5.76
C LEU A 14 9.96 -1.15 7.05
N ALA A 15 11.14 -0.54 7.18
CA ALA A 15 12.07 -0.83 8.27
C ALA A 15 11.55 -0.43 9.65
N ASP A 16 10.63 0.53 9.69
CA ASP A 16 9.95 1.03 10.88
C ASP A 16 8.64 0.27 11.18
N GLU A 17 8.45 -0.92 10.61
CA GLU A 17 7.25 -1.77 10.74
C GLU A 17 5.99 -1.23 10.05
N SER A 18 6.06 -0.02 9.47
CA SER A 18 5.03 0.53 8.60
C SER A 18 4.86 -0.33 7.34
N TRP A 19 3.69 -0.28 6.72
CA TRP A 19 3.43 -1.05 5.50
C TRP A 19 2.46 -0.36 4.55
N LEU A 20 2.59 -0.70 3.26
CA LEU A 20 1.72 -0.28 2.17
C LEU A 20 1.24 -1.52 1.42
N LEU A 21 -0.05 -1.64 1.15
CA LEU A 21 -0.65 -2.70 0.35
C LEU A 21 -1.45 -2.09 -0.79
N ILE A 22 -1.17 -2.53 -2.01
CA ILE A 22 -2.01 -2.24 -3.18
C ILE A 22 -2.53 -3.55 -3.76
N ARG A 23 -3.85 -3.67 -3.93
CA ARG A 23 -4.46 -4.89 -4.46
C ARG A 23 -5.68 -4.60 -5.35
N PRO A 24 -5.94 -5.42 -6.37
CA PRO A 24 -7.21 -5.39 -7.08
C PRO A 24 -8.35 -5.83 -6.16
N SER A 25 -9.50 -5.19 -6.33
CA SER A 25 -10.75 -5.69 -5.77
C SER A 25 -11.22 -6.92 -6.54
N GLY A 26 -11.67 -7.96 -5.83
CA GLY A 26 -12.26 -9.15 -6.45
C GLY A 26 -13.73 -8.99 -6.89
N THR A 27 -14.39 -7.89 -6.51
CA THR A 27 -15.83 -7.69 -6.72
C THR A 27 -16.18 -6.41 -7.47
N GLU A 28 -15.24 -5.48 -7.59
CA GLU A 28 -15.45 -4.14 -8.17
C GLU A 28 -14.25 -3.79 -9.07
N PRO A 29 -14.42 -3.00 -10.13
CA PRO A 29 -13.32 -2.61 -11.02
C PRO A 29 -12.49 -1.47 -10.41
N VAL A 30 -11.91 -1.70 -9.23
CA VAL A 30 -11.12 -0.71 -8.47
C VAL A 30 -9.85 -1.35 -7.89
N LEU A 31 -8.79 -0.54 -7.74
CA LEU A 31 -7.63 -0.86 -6.92
C LEU A 31 -7.86 -0.33 -5.50
N ARG A 32 -7.46 -1.10 -4.49
CA ARG A 32 -7.49 -0.68 -3.09
C ARG A 32 -6.08 -0.45 -2.58
N VAL A 33 -5.90 0.70 -1.92
CA VAL A 33 -4.66 1.10 -1.26
C VAL A 33 -4.90 1.11 0.24
N TYR A 34 -4.04 0.43 0.99
CA TYR A 34 -4.08 0.39 2.44
C TYR A 34 -2.70 0.72 2.99
N ALA A 35 -2.63 1.50 4.06
CA ALA A 35 -1.38 1.82 4.71
C ALA A 35 -1.52 1.77 6.24
N GLU A 36 -0.43 1.43 6.90
CA GLU A 36 -0.25 1.58 8.34
C GLU A 36 1.11 2.23 8.57
N ALA A 37 1.12 3.23 9.45
CA ALA A 37 2.33 3.94 9.84
C ALA A 37 2.27 4.34 11.31
N ARG A 38 3.41 4.80 11.83
CA ARG A 38 3.56 5.23 13.24
C ARG A 38 2.92 6.58 13.57
N SER A 39 2.46 7.33 12.58
CA SER A 39 1.74 8.60 12.77
C SER A 39 0.68 8.81 11.68
N PRO A 40 -0.33 9.66 11.93
CA PRO A 40 -1.33 10.01 10.92
C PRO A 40 -0.70 10.59 9.63
N GLU A 41 0.29 11.47 9.76
CA GLU A 41 0.99 12.06 8.60
C GLU A 41 1.75 11.01 7.80
N GLY A 42 2.32 10.01 8.49
CA GLY A 42 2.96 8.87 7.85
C GLY A 42 1.97 8.03 7.04
N VAL A 43 0.75 7.84 7.55
CA VAL A 43 -0.32 7.13 6.83
C VAL A 43 -0.70 7.91 5.59
N GLU A 44 -0.92 9.23 5.71
CA GLU A 44 -1.26 10.09 4.57
C GLU A 44 -0.20 10.01 3.47
N HIS A 45 1.08 10.16 3.80
CA HIS A 45 2.17 10.04 2.83
C HIS A 45 2.23 8.68 2.13
N LEU A 46 1.98 7.58 2.87
CA LEU A 46 1.97 6.25 2.28
C LEU A 46 0.77 6.03 1.35
N LEU A 47 -0.40 6.57 1.71
CA LEU A 47 -1.60 6.50 0.87
C LEU A 47 -1.40 7.30 -0.43
N GLU A 48 -0.91 8.54 -0.34
CA GLU A 48 -0.62 9.38 -1.52
C GLU A 48 0.39 8.71 -2.47
N PHE A 49 1.45 8.12 -1.91
CA PHE A 49 2.42 7.35 -2.67
C PHE A 49 1.78 6.11 -3.31
N GLY A 50 0.95 5.38 -2.54
CA GLY A 50 0.24 4.19 -3.02
C GLY A 50 -0.76 4.49 -4.14
N GLU A 51 -1.47 5.62 -4.07
CA GLU A 51 -2.36 6.09 -5.12
C GLU A 51 -1.59 6.43 -6.40
N THR A 52 -0.43 7.09 -6.27
CA THR A 52 0.44 7.40 -7.42
C THR A 52 0.92 6.12 -8.11
N LEU A 53 1.29 5.09 -7.34
CA LEU A 53 1.66 3.79 -7.88
C LEU A 53 0.47 3.08 -8.53
N ALA A 54 -0.70 3.10 -7.89
CA ALA A 54 -1.91 2.48 -8.42
C ALA A 54 -2.36 3.09 -9.76
N ALA A 55 -2.11 4.38 -9.97
CA ALA A 55 -2.48 5.08 -11.20
C ALA A 55 -1.67 4.65 -12.45
N ILE A 56 -0.53 3.99 -12.27
CA ILE A 56 0.36 3.55 -13.36
C ILE A 56 0.43 2.03 -13.54
N MET A 57 -0.40 1.28 -12.81
CA MET A 57 -0.51 -0.18 -12.92
C MET A 57 -1.57 -0.62 -13.92
#